data_AF-A0A7X8A4H5-F1
#
_entry.id   AF-A0A7X8A4H5-F1
#
_cell.length_a   1.000
_cell.length_b   1.000
_cell.length_c   1.000
_cell.angle_alpha   90.00
_cell.angle_beta   90.00
_cell.angle_gamma   90.00
#
_symmetry.space_group_name_H-M   'P 1'
#
loop_
_entity.id
_entity.type
_entity.pdbx_description
1 polymer ?
#
loop_
_entity_poly.entity_id
_entity_poly.type
_entity_poly.pdbx_seq_one_letter_code
_entity_poly.pdbx_strand_id
1 'polypeptide(L)'
;MVKATFIFGILGVLFLGCGPKETPKQVTFEFIGAVLDGDSTAIARYLDLDAMIAKRMKEMPPADTSQNPAELKAILMKNLTGDGGTRAFWRNQRIVVNQETIKGDSAQVEMTMIDQTTGSTEYSMIYLYRQNGRWRVYFYL
;
A
#
# COMPACT_ATOMS: atom_id res chain seq x y z
N MET A 1 38.95 -27.87 51.46
CA MET A 1 38.16 -26.62 51.37
C MET A 1 38.79 -25.73 50.31
N VAL A 2 38.23 -25.68 49.11
CA VAL A 2 38.62 -24.72 48.07
C VAL A 2 37.34 -24.11 47.53
N LYS A 3 37.15 -22.81 47.73
CA LYS A 3 36.00 -22.02 47.27
C LYS A 3 36.12 -21.86 45.76
N ALA A 4 35.19 -22.47 45.01
CA ALA A 4 35.04 -22.20 43.58
C ALA A 4 34.22 -20.91 43.41
N THR A 5 34.89 -19.87 42.96
CA THR A 5 34.34 -18.53 42.71
C THR A 5 33.33 -18.57 41.57
N PHE A 6 32.14 -18.04 41.84
CA PHE A 6 31.09 -17.71 40.89
C PHE A 6 31.62 -16.82 39.76
N ILE A 7 31.51 -17.27 38.50
CA ILE A 7 31.59 -16.39 37.32
C ILE A 7 30.20 -16.38 36.69
N PHE A 8 29.43 -15.33 37.00
CA PHE A 8 28.14 -15.04 36.37
C PHE A 8 28.42 -14.41 35.00
N GLY A 9 28.50 -15.24 33.96
CA GLY A 9 28.63 -14.78 32.58
C GLY A 9 27.30 -14.24 32.06
N ILE A 10 27.11 -12.92 32.13
CA ILE A 10 26.03 -12.23 31.40
C ILE A 10 26.43 -12.20 29.92
N LEU A 11 26.05 -13.23 29.17
CA LEU A 11 26.12 -13.23 27.71
C LEU A 11 24.84 -12.57 27.19
N GLY A 12 24.90 -11.25 27.05
CA GLY A 12 23.88 -10.46 26.35
C GLY A 12 23.84 -10.83 24.87
N VAL A 13 22.96 -11.76 24.51
CA VAL A 13 22.59 -11.98 23.11
C VAL A 13 21.66 -10.83 22.72
N LEU A 14 22.25 -9.84 22.06
CA LEU A 14 21.55 -8.82 21.28
C LEU A 14 20.65 -9.54 20.27
N PHE A 15 19.35 -9.58 20.54
CA PHE A 15 18.34 -9.88 19.54
C PHE A 15 18.34 -8.74 18.51
N LEU A 16 19.26 -8.80 17.56
CA LEU A 16 19.14 -8.09 16.30
C LEU A 16 17.91 -8.66 15.60
N GLY A 17 16.77 -8.02 15.84
CA GLY A 17 15.51 -8.32 15.18
C GLY A 17 15.60 -8.03 13.69
N CYS A 18 16.15 -8.95 12.92
CA CYS A 18 15.89 -9.07 11.49
C CYS A 18 14.48 -9.62 11.30
N GLY A 19 13.47 -8.80 11.59
CA GLY A 19 12.11 -9.06 11.09
C GLY A 19 12.14 -9.07 9.56
N PRO A 20 11.29 -9.87 8.89
CA PRO A 20 11.19 -9.84 7.44
C PRO A 20 10.90 -8.41 6.99
N LYS A 21 11.73 -7.90 6.08
CA LYS A 21 11.58 -6.56 5.52
C LYS A 21 10.33 -6.55 4.64
N GLU A 22 9.39 -5.67 4.97
CA GLU A 22 8.17 -5.42 4.18
C GLU A 22 8.52 -5.17 2.71
N THR A 23 7.84 -5.90 1.81
CA THR A 23 8.01 -5.78 0.35
C THR A 23 6.90 -4.93 -0.26
N PRO A 24 7.14 -4.25 -1.39
CA PRO A 24 6.08 -3.52 -2.10
C PRO A 24 4.86 -4.39 -2.40
N LYS A 25 5.06 -5.63 -2.84
CA LYS A 25 4.00 -6.61 -3.11
C LYS A 25 3.16 -6.92 -1.87
N GLN A 26 3.81 -7.09 -0.72
CA GLN A 26 3.09 -7.28 0.54
C GLN A 26 2.23 -6.05 0.87
N VAL A 27 2.78 -4.83 0.77
CA VAL A 27 2.02 -3.60 1.01
C VAL A 27 0.85 -3.46 0.04
N THR A 28 1.03 -3.82 -1.23
CA THR A 28 -0.05 -3.86 -2.21
C THR A 28 -1.18 -4.80 -1.77
N PHE A 29 -0.87 -6.02 -1.34
CA PHE A 29 -1.89 -6.95 -0.83
C PHE A 29 -2.64 -6.37 0.38
N GLU A 30 -1.92 -5.85 1.35
CA GLU A 30 -2.48 -5.26 2.57
C GLU A 30 -3.35 -4.03 2.27
N PHE A 31 -2.92 -3.19 1.33
CA PHE A 31 -3.70 -2.05 0.86
C PHE A 31 -5.00 -2.48 0.18
N ILE A 32 -4.95 -3.49 -0.71
CA ILE A 32 -6.14 -4.04 -1.36
C ILE A 32 -7.10 -4.61 -0.31
N GLY A 33 -6.59 -5.39 0.64
CA GLY A 33 -7.38 -5.92 1.76
C GLY A 33 -8.08 -4.82 2.54
N ALA A 34 -7.35 -3.78 2.93
CA ALA A 34 -7.91 -2.63 3.64
C ALA A 34 -9.03 -1.93 2.85
N VAL A 35 -8.89 -1.79 1.53
CA VAL A 35 -9.95 -1.24 0.66
C VAL A 35 -11.17 -2.15 0.62
N LEU A 36 -10.98 -3.46 0.44
CA LEU A 36 -12.09 -4.42 0.38
C LEU A 36 -12.88 -4.48 1.69
N ASP A 37 -12.19 -4.38 2.83
CA ASP A 37 -12.78 -4.30 4.16
C ASP A 37 -13.43 -2.93 4.39
N GLY A 38 -12.92 -1.88 3.74
CA GLY A 38 -13.33 -0.49 3.96
C GLY A 38 -12.72 0.10 5.23
N ASP A 39 -11.58 -0.42 5.69
CA ASP A 39 -10.86 0.07 6.85
C ASP A 39 -10.07 1.33 6.48
N SER A 40 -10.67 2.49 6.75
CA SER A 40 -10.05 3.80 6.49
C SER A 40 -8.74 4.02 7.25
N THR A 41 -8.56 3.38 8.41
CA THR A 41 -7.34 3.50 9.21
C THR A 41 -6.20 2.70 8.58
N ALA A 42 -6.47 1.47 8.15
CA ALA A 42 -5.51 0.65 7.42
C ALA A 42 -5.19 1.25 6.04
N ILE A 43 -6.19 1.79 5.32
CA ILE A 43 -5.97 2.53 4.08
C ILE A 43 -4.99 3.68 4.32
N ALA A 44 -5.22 4.53 5.34
CA ALA A 44 -4.35 5.66 5.64
C ALA A 44 -2.91 5.25 6.02
N ARG A 45 -2.72 4.04 6.54
CA ARG A 45 -1.39 3.48 6.83
C ARG A 45 -0.60 3.17 5.56
N TYR A 46 -1.24 2.56 4.57
CA TYR A 46 -0.56 2.09 3.36
C TYR A 46 -0.58 3.11 2.21
N LEU A 47 -1.55 4.02 2.19
CA LEU A 47 -1.73 5.03 1.16
C LEU A 47 -1.16 6.38 1.63
N ASP A 48 -0.29 6.97 0.81
CA ASP A 48 -0.02 8.40 0.85
C ASP A 48 -1.02 9.15 -0.03
N LEU A 49 -2.11 9.57 0.60
CA LEU A 49 -3.21 10.24 -0.10
C LEU A 49 -2.82 11.62 -0.61
N ASP A 50 -1.94 12.35 0.10
CA ASP A 50 -1.53 13.69 -0.31
C ASP A 50 -0.61 13.60 -1.54
N ALA A 51 0.29 12.61 -1.59
CA ALA A 51 1.09 12.32 -2.80
C ALA A 51 0.21 11.89 -3.98
N MET A 52 -0.84 11.09 -3.74
CA MET A 52 -1.79 10.69 -4.78
C MET A 52 -2.56 11.87 -5.35
N ILE A 53 -3.04 12.78 -4.51
CA ILE A 53 -3.72 14.01 -4.93
C ILE A 53 -2.78 14.87 -5.78
N ALA A 54 -1.57 15.11 -5.30
CA ALA A 54 -0.58 15.90 -6.03
C ALA A 54 -0.28 15.32 -7.42
N LYS A 55 -0.17 13.99 -7.52
CA LYS A 55 0.02 13.30 -8.80
C LYS A 55 -1.20 13.41 -9.71
N ARG A 56 -2.41 13.13 -9.21
CA ARG A 56 -3.64 13.23 -10.00
C ARG A 56 -3.84 14.64 -10.52
N MET A 57 -3.71 15.66 -9.68
CA MET A 57 -3.83 17.07 -10.08
C MET A 57 -2.83 17.46 -11.17
N LYS A 58 -1.59 16.94 -11.12
CA LYS A 58 -0.58 17.18 -12.15
C LYS A 58 -0.96 16.56 -13.51
N GLU A 59 -1.74 15.49 -13.49
CA GLU A 59 -2.20 14.78 -14.69
C GLU A 59 -3.56 15.30 -15.19
N MET A 60 -4.24 16.18 -14.44
CA MET A 60 -5.51 16.77 -14.87
C MET A 60 -5.28 17.78 -16.01
N PRO A 61 -6.13 17.77 -17.06
CA PRO A 61 -6.12 18.81 -18.08
C PRO A 61 -6.36 20.19 -17.45
N PRO A 62 -5.76 21.28 -18.00
CA PRO A 62 -5.96 22.65 -17.51
C PRO A 62 -7.42 23.16 -17.55
N ALA A 63 -8.30 22.50 -18.30
CA ALA A 63 -9.73 22.82 -18.31
C ALA A 63 -10.47 22.27 -17.07
N ASP A 64 -9.92 21.24 -16.41
CA ASP A 64 -10.51 20.53 -15.28
C ASP A 64 -9.86 20.90 -13.93
N THR A 65 -8.88 21.82 -13.93
CA THR A 65 -8.11 22.24 -12.74
C THR A 65 -8.89 23.07 -11.70
N SER A 66 -10.22 23.16 -11.80
CA SER A 66 -11.06 23.81 -10.79
C SER A 66 -11.24 22.96 -9.51
N GLN A 67 -10.81 21.69 -9.52
CA GLN A 67 -10.92 20.82 -8.35
C GLN A 67 -10.04 21.29 -7.18
N ASN A 68 -10.69 21.51 -6.04
CA ASN A 68 -10.03 21.80 -4.77
C ASN A 68 -9.32 20.52 -4.25
N PRO A 69 -8.04 20.58 -3.84
CA PRO A 69 -7.34 19.43 -3.25
C PRO A 69 -8.08 18.75 -2.10
N ALA A 70 -8.76 19.53 -1.23
CA ALA A 70 -9.52 18.99 -0.11
C ALA A 70 -10.76 18.21 -0.56
N GLU A 71 -11.42 18.67 -1.63
CA GLU A 71 -12.55 17.98 -2.23
C GLU A 71 -12.10 16.67 -2.90
N LEU A 72 -11.01 16.72 -3.68
CA LEU A 72 -10.43 15.53 -4.30
C LEU A 72 -10.00 14.50 -3.24
N LYS A 73 -9.45 14.95 -2.11
CA LYS A 73 -9.14 14.09 -0.95
C LYS A 73 -10.36 13.34 -0.44
N ALA A 74 -11.47 14.07 -0.23
CA ALA A 74 -12.71 13.50 0.25
C ALA A 74 -13.31 12.50 -0.77
N ILE A 75 -13.27 12.84 -2.06
CA ILE A 75 -13.74 11.97 -3.15
C ILE A 75 -12.94 10.67 -3.19
N LEU A 76 -11.60 10.75 -3.18
CA LEU A 76 -10.73 9.58 -3.22
C LEU A 76 -10.95 8.68 -2.00
N MET A 77 -11.01 9.24 -0.79
CA MET A 77 -11.26 8.45 0.41
C MET A 77 -12.66 7.81 0.39
N LYS A 78 -13.67 8.54 -0.07
CA LYS A 78 -15.03 8.01 -0.25
C LYS A 78 -15.05 6.87 -1.27
N ASN A 79 -14.28 6.95 -2.35
CA ASN A 79 -14.21 5.88 -3.35
C ASN A 79 -13.56 4.59 -2.84
N LEU A 80 -12.64 4.70 -1.87
CA LEU A 80 -11.94 3.58 -1.25
C LEU A 80 -12.67 2.97 -0.04
N THR A 81 -13.74 3.60 0.45
CA THR A 81 -14.46 3.20 1.67
C THR A 81 -15.97 3.14 1.43
N GLY A 82 -16.74 2.58 2.38
CA GLY A 82 -18.21 2.47 2.26
C GLY A 82 -18.67 1.89 0.92
N ASP A 83 -19.62 2.55 0.26
CA ASP A 83 -20.14 2.15 -1.06
C ASP A 83 -19.40 2.87 -2.23
N GLY A 84 -18.15 3.26 -2.00
CA GLY A 84 -17.30 3.93 -2.97
C GLY A 84 -17.03 3.11 -4.23
N GLY A 85 -16.90 3.81 -5.37
CA GLY A 85 -16.78 3.16 -6.68
C GLY A 85 -15.58 2.22 -6.80
N THR A 86 -14.40 2.60 -6.32
CA THR A 86 -13.20 1.75 -6.36
C THR A 86 -13.39 0.50 -5.51
N ARG A 87 -13.90 0.64 -4.29
CA ARG A 87 -14.17 -0.50 -3.40
C ARG A 87 -15.22 -1.44 -3.98
N ALA A 88 -16.33 -0.89 -4.48
CA ALA A 88 -17.40 -1.68 -5.09
C ALA A 88 -16.89 -2.43 -6.34
N PHE A 89 -16.12 -1.75 -7.18
CA PHE A 89 -15.48 -2.35 -8.34
C PHE A 89 -14.55 -3.50 -7.92
N TRP A 90 -13.59 -3.26 -7.03
CA TRP A 90 -12.62 -4.28 -6.58
C TRP A 90 -13.27 -5.49 -5.90
N ARG A 91 -14.39 -5.30 -5.20
CA ARG A 91 -15.16 -6.42 -4.61
C ARG A 91 -15.71 -7.38 -5.66
N ASN A 92 -16.01 -6.89 -6.87
CA ASN A 92 -16.46 -7.73 -7.98
C ASN A 92 -15.32 -8.35 -8.78
N GLN A 93 -14.05 -8.12 -8.39
CA GLN A 93 -12.88 -8.65 -9.07
C GLN A 93 -12.26 -9.80 -8.28
N ARG A 94 -11.72 -10.80 -8.99
CA ARG A 94 -10.65 -11.64 -8.45
C ARG A 94 -9.34 -10.96 -8.80
N ILE A 95 -8.65 -10.46 -7.78
CA ILE A 95 -7.42 -9.69 -7.95
C ILE A 95 -6.20 -10.61 -7.75
N VAL A 96 -5.32 -10.63 -8.74
CA VAL A 96 -4.03 -11.33 -8.68
C VAL A 96 -2.91 -10.29 -8.65
N VAL A 97 -2.09 -10.31 -7.60
CA VAL A 97 -0.92 -9.45 -7.47
C VAL A 97 0.31 -10.18 -8.02
N ASN A 98 0.86 -9.65 -9.10
CA ASN A 98 1.87 -10.29 -9.93
C ASN A 98 3.29 -9.89 -9.52
N GLN A 99 4.12 -9.48 -10.48
CA GLN A 99 5.51 -9.13 -10.26
C GLN A 99 5.65 -7.75 -9.63
N GLU A 100 6.66 -7.59 -8.78
CA GLU A 100 7.13 -6.29 -8.34
C GLU A 100 8.45 -5.93 -9.03
N THR A 101 8.59 -4.66 -9.40
CA THR A 101 9.84 -4.08 -9.89
C THR A 101 10.27 -2.97 -8.94
N ILE A 102 11.46 -3.11 -8.34
CA ILE A 102 12.01 -2.15 -7.37
C ILE A 102 13.18 -1.40 -8.02
N LYS A 103 13.18 -0.07 -7.93
CA LYS A 103 14.24 0.82 -8.40
C LYS A 103 14.55 1.85 -7.31
N GLY A 104 15.56 1.56 -6.49
CA GLY A 104 15.89 2.39 -5.33
C GLY A 104 14.73 2.45 -4.34
N ASP A 105 14.23 3.65 -4.07
CA ASP A 105 13.10 3.91 -3.17
C ASP A 105 11.74 3.97 -3.89
N SER A 106 11.68 3.53 -5.15
CA SER A 106 10.42 3.43 -5.90
C SER A 106 10.14 1.98 -6.29
N ALA A 107 8.86 1.61 -6.35
CA ALA A 107 8.43 0.30 -6.80
C ALA A 107 7.15 0.37 -7.63
N GLN A 108 6.98 -0.64 -8.49
CA GLN A 108 5.77 -0.88 -9.26
C GLN A 108 5.34 -2.32 -9.00
N VAL A 109 4.05 -2.54 -8.77
CA VAL A 109 3.47 -3.85 -8.54
C VAL A 109 2.34 -4.05 -9.53
N GLU A 110 2.50 -5.06 -10.38
CA GLU A 110 1.52 -5.43 -11.38
C GLU A 110 0.31 -6.13 -10.77
N MET A 111 -0.86 -5.86 -11.31
CA MET A 111 -2.10 -6.48 -10.91
C MET A 111 -2.90 -6.94 -12.12
N THR A 112 -3.55 -8.08 -11.98
CA THR A 112 -4.57 -8.56 -12.91
C THR A 112 -5.90 -8.62 -12.16
N MET A 113 -6.91 -7.92 -12.68
CA MET A 113 -8.27 -7.92 -12.17
C MET A 113 -9.12 -8.76 -13.11
N ILE A 114 -9.76 -9.80 -12.57
CA ILE A 114 -10.63 -10.69 -13.33
C ILE A 114 -12.05 -10.47 -12.84
N ASP A 115 -12.92 -9.98 -13.73
CA ASP A 115 -14.31 -9.71 -13.38
C ASP A 115 -15.02 -11.02 -13.06
N GLN A 116 -15.59 -11.12 -11.86
CA GLN A 116 -16.17 -12.37 -11.37
C GLN A 116 -17.46 -12.76 -12.10
N THR A 117 -18.08 -11.84 -12.85
CA THR A 117 -19.33 -12.08 -13.58
C THR A 117 -19.07 -12.43 -15.04
N THR A 118 -18.20 -11.68 -15.72
CA THR A 118 -17.95 -11.79 -17.16
C THR A 118 -16.69 -12.58 -17.49
N GLY A 119 -15.77 -12.75 -16.54
CA GLY A 119 -14.45 -13.32 -16.77
C GLY A 119 -13.48 -12.40 -17.51
N SER A 120 -13.90 -11.16 -17.82
CA SER A 120 -13.05 -10.16 -18.46
C SER A 120 -11.83 -9.86 -17.60
N THR A 121 -10.69 -9.67 -18.25
CA THR A 121 -9.41 -9.46 -17.56
C THR A 121 -8.88 -8.07 -17.86
N GLU A 122 -8.53 -7.33 -16.81
CA GLU A 122 -7.91 -6.01 -16.88
C GLU A 122 -6.55 -6.01 -16.18
N TYR A 123 -5.58 -5.33 -16.77
CA TYR A 123 -4.25 -5.13 -16.19
C TYR A 123 -4.19 -3.75 -15.55
N SER A 124 -3.70 -3.70 -14.31
CA SER A 124 -3.47 -2.46 -13.56
C SER A 124 -2.08 -2.50 -12.90
N MET A 125 -1.65 -1.36 -12.39
CA MET A 125 -0.37 -1.17 -11.73
C MET A 125 -0.57 -0.33 -10.47
N ILE A 126 0.03 -0.77 -9.37
CA ILE A 126 0.18 0.02 -8.14
C ILE A 126 1.60 0.56 -8.06
N TYR A 127 1.72 1.84 -7.77
CA TYR A 127 2.99 2.53 -7.61
C TYR A 127 3.22 2.85 -6.14
N LEU A 128 4.40 2.46 -5.67
CA LEU A 128 4.82 2.66 -4.29
C LEU A 128 6.13 3.43 -4.25
N TYR A 129 6.34 4.14 -3.15
CA TYR A 129 7.63 4.70 -2.82
C TYR A 129 7.95 4.43 -1.35
N ARG A 130 9.23 4.53 -1.01
CA ARG A 130 9.71 4.29 0.34
C ARG A 130 9.78 5.60 1.12
N GLN A 131 9.01 5.69 2.20
CA GLN A 131 8.98 6.82 3.12
C GLN A 131 9.34 6.35 4.53
N ASN A 132 10.37 6.94 5.14
CA ASN A 132 10.79 6.61 6.51
C ASN A 132 10.97 5.09 6.73
N GLY A 133 11.54 4.41 5.73
CA GLY A 133 11.81 2.97 5.77
C GLY A 133 10.64 2.05 5.41
N ARG A 134 9.42 2.58 5.21
CA ARG A 134 8.19 1.84 4.88
C ARG A 134 7.75 2.08 3.45
N TRP A 135 7.10 1.12 2.82
CA TRP A 135 6.50 1.33 1.50
C TRP A 135 5.13 1.98 1.64
N ARG A 136 4.83 2.94 0.77
CA ARG A 136 3.51 3.58 0.69
C ARG A 136 3.06 3.65 -0.76
N VAL A 137 1.82 3.25 -0.99
CA VAL A 137 1.12 3.47 -2.25
C VAL A 137 0.96 4.98 -2.44
N TYR A 138 1.29 5.50 -3.61
CA TYR A 138 1.01 6.89 -3.97
C TYR A 138 0.18 7.00 -5.24
N PHE A 139 -0.01 5.91 -5.97
CA PHE A 139 -0.81 5.90 -7.18
C PHE A 139 -1.26 4.49 -7.57
N TYR A 140 -2.39 4.40 -8.26
CA TYR A 140 -2.87 3.20 -8.92
C TYR A 140 -3.62 3.60 -10.19
N LEU A 141 -3.53 2.74 -11.21
CA LEU A 141 -4.21 2.89 -12.50
C LEU A 141 -5.60 2.26 -12.47
#